data_AF-A0A660NBC5-F1
#
_entry.id   AF-A0A660NBC5-F1
#
_cell.length_a   1.000
_cell.length_b   1.000
_cell.length_c   1.000
_cell.angle_alpha   90.00
_cell.angle_beta   90.00
_cell.angle_gamma   90.00
#
_symmetry.space_group_name_H-M   'P 1'
#
loop_
_entity.id
_entity.type
_entity.pdbx_description
1 polymer ?
#
loop_
_entity_poly.entity_id
_entity_poly.type
_entity_poly.pdbx_seq_one_letter_code
_entity_poly.pdbx_strand_id
1 'polypeptide(L)'
;MGVAKKKKNHRIVGEWSVVILIAFIASVAILFSLGNRGLHQRLEENKARLQLIAENTAKEKVRSEALKKKEERYQSDEYIEEIAREKLGLVYPDEIILKPGN
;
A
#
# COMPACT_ATOMS: atom_id res chain seq x y z
N MET A 1 -87.75 6.43 -2.10
CA MET A 1 -86.52 7.21 -2.37
C MET A 1 -85.32 6.30 -2.21
N GLY A 2 -84.70 5.88 -3.31
CA GLY A 2 -83.56 4.95 -3.30
C GLY A 2 -82.24 5.70 -3.21
N VAL A 3 -81.37 5.31 -2.28
CA VAL A 3 -79.99 5.83 -2.22
C VAL A 3 -79.06 4.74 -2.74
N ALA A 4 -78.57 4.91 -3.96
CA ALA A 4 -77.61 4.02 -4.58
C ALA A 4 -76.23 4.15 -3.89
N LYS A 5 -75.75 3.08 -3.26
CA LYS A 5 -74.38 3.00 -2.72
C LYS A 5 -73.39 2.71 -3.86
N LYS A 6 -72.53 3.69 -4.17
CA LYS A 6 -71.44 3.58 -5.15
C LYS A 6 -70.34 2.65 -4.59
N LYS A 7 -70.21 1.44 -5.13
CA LYS A 7 -69.09 0.51 -4.82
C LYS A 7 -67.79 1.11 -5.37
N LYS A 8 -66.82 1.36 -4.48
CA LYS A 8 -65.46 1.79 -4.84
C LYS A 8 -64.65 0.58 -5.31
N ASN A 9 -64.27 0.56 -6.58
CA ASN A 9 -63.41 -0.46 -7.18
C ASN A 9 -61.94 -0.23 -6.77
N HIS A 10 -61.55 -0.70 -5.58
CA HIS A 10 -60.16 -0.68 -5.11
C HIS A 10 -59.35 -1.93 -5.48
N ARG A 11 -59.92 -2.88 -6.23
CA ARG A 11 -59.30 -4.19 -6.46
C ARG A 11 -58.20 -4.19 -7.52
N ILE A 12 -58.27 -3.31 -8.53
CA ILE A 12 -57.34 -3.31 -9.67
C ILE A 12 -56.04 -2.55 -9.35
N VAL A 13 -56.08 -1.56 -8.45
CA VAL A 13 -54.90 -0.76 -8.06
C VAL A 13 -53.98 -1.52 -7.10
N GLY A 14 -54.52 -2.46 -6.33
CA GLY A 14 -53.76 -3.27 -5.36
C GLY A 14 -52.89 -4.36 -5.99
N GLU A 15 -53.30 -4.92 -7.12
CA GLU A 15 -52.52 -5.98 -7.79
C GLU A 15 -51.32 -5.41 -8.54
N TRP A 16 -51.49 -4.27 -9.22
CA TRP A 16 -50.40 -3.60 -9.95
C TRP A 16 -49.39 -2.96 -9.00
N SER A 17 -49.80 -2.48 -7.83
CA SER A 17 -48.89 -1.91 -6.84
C SER A 17 -47.93 -2.96 -6.27
N VAL A 18 -48.39 -4.20 -6.07
CA VAL A 18 -47.55 -5.32 -5.62
C VAL A 18 -46.52 -5.69 -6.69
N VAL A 19 -46.89 -5.71 -7.96
CA VAL A 19 -45.96 -5.99 -9.07
C VAL A 19 -44.86 -4.92 -9.15
N ILE A 20 -45.22 -3.64 -9.01
CA ILE A 20 -44.25 -2.53 -9.01
C ILE A 20 -43.30 -2.62 -7.82
N LEU A 21 -43.81 -2.97 -6.64
CA LEU A 21 -42.98 -3.15 -5.43
C LEU A 21 -41.97 -4.29 -5.61
N ILE A 22 -42.40 -5.43 -6.17
CA ILE A 22 -41.51 -6.57 -6.43
C ILE A 22 -40.45 -6.20 -7.48
N ALA A 23 -40.83 -5.50 -8.55
CA ALA A 23 -39.90 -5.04 -9.57
C ALA A 23 -38.85 -4.06 -8.99
N PHE A 24 -39.26 -3.20 -8.05
CA PHE A 24 -38.34 -2.29 -7.35
C PHE A 24 -37.36 -3.03 -6.44
N ILE A 25 -37.83 -4.04 -5.69
CA ILE A 25 -36.95 -4.87 -4.86
C ILE A 25 -35.96 -5.65 -5.73
N ALA A 26 -36.43 -6.20 -6.86
CA ALA A 26 -35.59 -6.92 -7.81
C ALA A 26 -34.53 -6.01 -8.45
N SER A 27 -34.89 -4.78 -8.82
CA SER A 27 -33.93 -3.83 -9.42
C SER A 27 -32.83 -3.44 -8.42
N VAL A 28 -33.18 -3.20 -7.16
CA VAL A 28 -32.20 -2.94 -6.09
C VAL A 28 -31.28 -4.14 -5.87
N ALA A 29 -31.80 -5.37 -5.87
CA ALA A 29 -31.00 -6.58 -5.72
C ALA A 29 -29.99 -6.77 -6.87
N ILE A 30 -30.39 -6.45 -8.11
CA ILE A 30 -29.51 -6.52 -9.29
C ILE A 30 -28.37 -5.50 -9.16
N LEU A 31 -28.68 -4.26 -8.76
CA LEU A 31 -27.66 -3.22 -8.56
C LEU A 31 -26.64 -3.61 -7.49
N PHE A 32 -27.11 -4.23 -6.40
CA PHE A 32 -26.23 -4.71 -5.32
C PHE A 32 -25.32 -5.87 -5.77
N SER A 33 -25.85 -6.80 -6.57
CA SER A 33 -25.09 -7.91 -7.16
C SER A 33 -23.97 -7.43 -8.11
N LEU A 34 -24.22 -6.36 -8.86
CA LEU A 34 -23.22 -5.75 -9.74
C LEU A 34 -22.11 -5.02 -8.95
N GLY A 35 -22.45 -4.37 -7.84
CA GLY A 35 -21.48 -3.65 -6.99
C GLY A 35 -20.46 -4.57 -6.30
N ASN A 36 -20.81 -5.84 -6.06
CA ASN A 36 -19.99 -6.73 -5.25
C ASN A 36 -18.78 -7.35 -5.99
N ARG A 37 -18.76 -7.29 -7.33
CA ARG A 37 -17.67 -7.91 -8.13
C ARG A 37 -16.38 -7.09 -8.12
N GLY A 38 -16.48 -5.77 -7.99
CA GLY A 38 -15.31 -4.88 -8.01
C GLY A 38 -14.61 -4.73 -6.67
N LEU A 39 -15.28 -5.01 -5.55
CA LEU A 39 -14.75 -4.79 -4.20
C LEU A 39 -13.61 -5.77 -3.87
N HIS A 40 -13.80 -7.06 -4.16
CA HIS A 40 -12.76 -8.07 -3.91
C HIS A 40 -11.51 -7.85 -4.76
N GLN A 41 -11.67 -7.48 -6.04
CA GLN A 41 -10.53 -7.18 -6.91
C GLN A 41 -9.74 -5.97 -6.43
N ARG A 42 -10.42 -4.88 -6.07
CA ARG A 42 -9.78 -3.67 -5.52
C ARG A 42 -9.08 -3.94 -4.18
N LEU A 43 -9.60 -4.87 -3.39
CA LEU A 43 -9.03 -5.25 -2.10
C LEU A 43 -7.76 -6.07 -2.27
N GLU A 44 -7.75 -7.05 -3.17
CA GLU A 44 -6.54 -7.82 -3.50
C GLU A 44 -5.48 -6.96 -4.20
N GLU A 45 -5.89 -6.07 -5.11
CA GLU A 45 -4.96 -5.11 -5.75
C GLU A 45 -4.34 -4.16 -4.72
N ASN A 46 -5.13 -3.62 -3.78
CA ASN A 46 -4.60 -2.78 -2.71
C ASN A 46 -3.65 -3.55 -1.79
N LYS A 47 -3.96 -4.79 -1.44
CA LYS A 47 -3.05 -5.64 -0.65
C LYS A 47 -1.71 -5.84 -1.36
N ALA A 48 -1.74 -6.18 -2.65
CA ALA A 48 -0.53 -6.36 -3.45
C ALA A 48 0.29 -5.05 -3.52
N ARG A 49 -0.38 -3.90 -3.73
CA ARG A 49 0.27 -2.58 -3.72
C ARG A 49 0.90 -2.26 -2.36
N LEU A 50 0.19 -2.52 -1.26
CA LEU A 50 0.70 -2.30 0.09
C LEU A 50 1.92 -3.17 0.39
N GLN A 51 1.90 -4.45 0.00
CA GLN A 51 3.04 -5.35 0.15
C GLN A 51 4.26 -4.84 -0.63
N LEU A 52 4.07 -4.43 -1.88
CA LEU A 52 5.14 -3.89 -2.72
C LEU A 52 5.74 -2.61 -2.12
N ILE A 53 4.89 -1.69 -1.65
CA ILE A 53 5.32 -0.45 -1.01
C ILE A 53 6.09 -0.74 0.29
N ALA A 54 5.61 -1.69 1.10
CA ALA A 54 6.27 -2.08 2.35
C ALA A 54 7.64 -2.71 2.08
N GLU A 55 7.75 -3.58 1.07
CA GLU A 55 9.01 -4.20 0.67
C GLU A 55 10.02 -3.15 0.18
N ASN A 56 9.59 -2.24 -0.70
CA ASN A 56 10.44 -1.17 -1.21
C ASN A 56 10.91 -0.25 -0.08
N THR A 57 10.02 0.10 0.84
CA THR A 57 10.34 0.91 2.03
C THR A 57 11.36 0.22 2.92
N ALA A 58 11.22 -1.09 3.15
CA ALA A 58 12.17 -1.85 3.95
C ALA A 58 13.56 -1.89 3.27
N LYS A 59 13.62 -2.13 1.97
CA LYS A 59 14.86 -2.10 1.18
C LYS A 59 15.54 -0.74 1.23
N GLU A 60 14.78 0.34 1.07
CA GLU A 60 15.31 1.71 1.14
C GLU A 60 15.83 2.07 2.53
N LYS A 61 15.15 1.65 3.60
CA LYS A 61 15.63 1.84 4.98
C LYS A 61 16.96 1.14 5.20
N VAL A 62 17.09 -0.13 4.81
CA VAL A 62 18.36 -0.88 4.93
C VAL A 62 19.47 -0.20 4.12
N ARG A 63 19.17 0.26 2.90
CA ARG A 63 20.13 0.98 2.07
C ARG A 63 20.56 2.31 2.72
N SER A 64 19.61 3.05 3.30
CA SER A 64 19.89 4.32 4.00
C SER A 64 20.77 4.10 5.23
N GLU A 65 20.48 3.08 6.04
CA GLU A 65 21.32 2.72 7.20
C GLU A 65 22.73 2.30 6.78
N ALA A 66 22.86 1.51 5.71
CA ALA A 66 24.17 1.12 5.18
C ALA A 66 24.97 2.32 4.67
N LEU A 67 24.32 3.28 4.02
CA LEU A 67 24.96 4.52 3.58
C LEU A 67 25.40 5.36 4.77
N LYS A 68 24.57 5.46 5.83
CA LYS A 68 24.92 6.20 7.04
C LYS A 68 26.15 5.61 7.75
N LYS A 69 26.22 4.28 7.90
CA LYS A 69 27.40 3.61 8.45
C LYS A 69 28.66 3.83 7.61
N LYS A 70 28.50 3.88 6.28
CA LYS A 70 29.62 4.14 5.36
C LYS A 70 30.10 5.58 5.46
N GLU A 71 29.19 6.53 5.62
CA GLU A 71 29.49 7.93 5.86
C GLU A 71 30.23 8.12 7.20
N GLU A 72 29.75 7.50 8.28
CA GLU A 72 30.43 7.49 9.58
C GLU A 72 31.86 6.94 9.46
N ARG A 73 32.07 5.85 8.71
CA ARG A 73 33.41 5.32 8.43
C ARG A 73 34.30 6.34 7.70
N TYR A 74 33.78 7.01 6.68
CA TYR A 74 34.55 8.00 5.93
C TYR A 74 34.87 9.27 6.73
N GLN A 75 34.05 9.59 7.73
CA GLN A 75 34.30 10.70 8.64
C GLN A 75 35.24 10.33 9.79
N SER A 76 35.56 9.05 9.98
CA SER A 76 36.45 8.60 11.05
C SER A 76 37.92 8.88 10.75
N ASP A 77 38.69 9.20 11.79
CA ASP A 77 40.14 9.41 11.71
C ASP A 77 40.86 8.15 11.18
N GLU A 78 40.36 6.96 11.50
CA GLU A 78 40.88 5.67 11.01
C GLU A 78 40.89 5.59 9.49
N TYR A 79 39.83 6.08 8.81
CA TYR A 79 39.80 6.11 7.35
C TYR A 79 40.75 7.15 6.77
N ILE A 80 40.94 8.29 7.45
CA ILE A 80 41.90 9.31 7.04
C ILE A 80 43.33 8.76 7.16
N GLU A 81 43.64 8.06 8.24
CA GLU A 81 44.91 7.38 8.47
C GLU A 81 45.18 6.27 7.43
N GLU A 82 44.17 5.43 7.14
CA GLU A 82 44.24 4.38 6.10
C GLU A 82 44.60 5.01 4.74
N ILE A 83 43.89 6.06 4.34
CA ILE A 83 44.15 6.75 3.07
C ILE A 83 45.49 7.48 3.07
N ALA A 84 45.89 8.11 4.18
CA ALA A 84 47.17 8.79 4.31
C ALA A 84 48.33 7.80 4.19
N ARG A 85 48.21 6.62 4.79
CA ARG A 85 49.21 5.56 4.73
C ARG A 85 49.26 4.89 3.36
N GLU A 86 48.11 4.55 2.76
CA GLU A 86 48.05 3.87 1.46
C GLU A 86 48.39 4.80 0.28
N LYS A 87 47.82 6.01 0.25
CA LYS A 87 47.95 6.91 -0.91
C LYS A 87 49.12 7.87 -0.80
N LEU A 88 49.41 8.35 0.40
CA LEU A 88 50.46 9.36 0.63
C LEU A 88 51.72 8.76 1.24
N GLY A 89 51.69 7.49 1.66
CA GLY A 89 52.81 6.83 2.33
C GLY A 89 53.15 7.46 3.68
N LEU A 90 52.21 8.21 4.26
CA LEU A 90 52.42 8.91 5.52
C LEU A 90 52.33 7.92 6.68
N VAL A 91 53.23 8.13 7.65
CA VAL A 91 53.34 7.34 8.88
C VAL A 91 53.52 8.30 10.04
N TYR A 92 53.20 7.86 11.25
CA TYR A 92 53.46 8.69 12.42
C TYR A 92 54.98 8.88 12.62
N PRO A 93 55.43 10.05 13.12
CA PRO A 93 56.85 10.34 13.30
C PRO A 93 57.61 9.33 14.17
N ASP A 94 56.90 8.67 15.08
CA ASP A 94 57.37 7.68 16.04
C ASP A 94 57.13 6.22 15.61
N GLU A 95 56.60 5.99 14.40
CA GLU A 95 56.23 4.66 13.91
C GLU A 95 57.36 3.97 13.11
N ILE A 96 57.73 2.75 13.51
CA ILE A 96 58.79 1.96 12.86
C ILE A 96 58.16 0.98 11.86
N ILE A 97 58.39 1.16 10.55
CA ILE A 97 57.96 0.21 9.52
C ILE A 97 58.93 -0.97 9.42
N LEU A 98 58.43 -2.18 9.66
CA LEU A 98 59.13 -3.44 9.40
C LEU A 98 58.71 -3.98 8.04
N LYS A 99 59.59 -3.87 7.03
CA LYS A 99 59.40 -4.57 5.74
C LYS A 99 60.04 -5.95 5.82
N PRO A 100 59.35 -7.04 5.41
CA PRO A 100 59.97 -8.36 5.34
C PRO A 100 61.12 -8.32 4.32
N GLY A 101 62.32 -8.73 4.75
CA GLY A 101 63.47 -8.87 3.86
C GLY A 101 63.25 -10.06 2.93
N ASN A 102 63.42 -9.84 1.63
CA ASN A 102 63.58 -10.93 0.66
C ASN A 102 64.97 -11.55 0.77
#